data_AF-A0A6A8ARX1-F1
#
_entry.id   AF-A0A6A8ARX1-F1
#
_cell.length_a   1.000
_cell.length_b   1.000
_cell.length_c   1.000
_cell.angle_alpha   90.00
_cell.angle_beta   90.00
_cell.angle_gamma   90.00
#
_symmetry.space_group_name_H-M   'P 1'
#
loop_
_entity.id
_entity.type
_entity.pdbx_description
1 polymer ?
#
loop_
_entity_poly.entity_id
_entity_poly.type
_entity_poly.pdbx_seq_one_letter_code
_entity_poly.pdbx_strand_id
1 'polypeptide(L)'
;MVALTRAPWIIHICGQCVSGDLELITGMMECGAEAITIGETTSMRAAKEIANRVKPGYPIGGNVSAYNVIHNGPVERIRDHVRVAIEEGADMLAPGCDFWLKTPTEHVKAFVDAVKEFGKSPYGR
;
A
#
# COMPACT_ATOMS: atom_id res chain seq x y z
N MET A 1 10.15 31.30 16.09
CA MET A 1 9.74 30.00 16.64
C MET A 1 9.47 29.06 15.47
N VAL A 2 10.34 28.07 15.25
CA VAL A 2 9.99 26.97 14.34
C VAL A 2 9.01 26.12 15.12
N ALA A 3 7.74 26.09 14.71
CA ALA A 3 6.82 25.09 15.24
C ALA A 3 7.40 23.72 14.89
N LEU A 4 7.83 22.96 15.89
CA LEU A 4 8.16 21.55 15.75
C LEU A 4 6.84 20.80 15.49
N THR A 5 6.32 20.92 14.27
CA THR A 5 5.19 20.10 13.83
C THR A 5 5.67 18.66 13.82
N ARG A 6 5.01 17.78 14.57
CA ARG A 6 5.28 16.34 14.52
C ARG A 6 5.13 15.88 13.08
N ALA A 7 6.19 15.31 12.51
CA ALA A 7 6.13 14.75 11.16
C ALA A 7 5.07 13.63 11.13
N PRO A 8 4.28 13.52 10.05
CA PRO A 8 3.40 12.36 9.90
C PRO A 8 4.25 11.10 9.86
N TRP A 9 3.75 10.03 10.45
CA TRP A 9 4.41 8.74 10.50
C TRP A 9 3.43 7.64 10.09
N ILE A 10 4.00 6.60 9.51
CA ILE A 10 3.26 5.51 8.88
C ILE A 10 3.75 4.21 9.53
N ILE A 11 2.83 3.33 9.91
CA ILE A 11 3.19 1.99 10.39
C ILE A 11 3.15 1.02 9.22
N HIS A 12 4.25 0.27 9.07
CA HIS A 12 4.30 -0.91 8.23
C HIS A 12 4.46 -2.16 9.07
N ILE A 13 3.67 -3.20 8.81
CA ILE A 13 3.89 -4.54 9.34
C ILE A 13 3.90 -5.53 8.17
N CYS A 14 5.02 -6.23 8.01
CA CYS A 14 5.17 -7.28 7.01
C CYS A 14 4.31 -8.50 7.34
N GLY A 15 4.04 -9.32 6.34
CA GLY A 15 3.28 -10.56 6.51
C GLY A 15 1.77 -10.32 6.56
N GLN A 16 1.06 -11.34 7.04
CA GLN A 16 -0.39 -11.38 6.97
C GLN A 16 -1.00 -10.69 8.21
N CYS A 17 -1.56 -9.50 8.00
CA CYS A 17 -2.21 -8.70 9.05
C CYS A 17 -3.67 -9.10 9.27
N VAL A 18 -4.25 -9.87 8.34
CA VAL A 18 -5.64 -10.35 8.42
C VAL A 18 -5.69 -11.82 7.99
N SER A 19 -6.00 -12.73 8.92
CA SER A 19 -6.05 -14.18 8.68
C SER A 19 -6.90 -14.93 9.71
N GLY A 20 -8.08 -15.41 9.34
CA GLY A 20 -8.96 -16.09 10.29
C GLY A 20 -9.28 -15.18 11.48
N ASP A 21 -8.86 -15.57 12.68
CA ASP A 21 -9.03 -14.79 13.90
C ASP A 21 -7.97 -13.68 14.10
N LEU A 22 -6.92 -13.65 13.26
CA LEU A 22 -5.91 -12.59 13.29
C LEU A 22 -6.41 -11.34 12.57
N GLU A 23 -6.41 -10.21 13.27
CA GLU A 23 -6.78 -8.90 12.75
C GLU A 23 -5.88 -7.85 13.43
N LEU A 24 -4.87 -7.34 12.71
CA LEU A 24 -3.89 -6.38 13.24
C LEU A 24 -4.16 -4.92 12.83
N ILE A 25 -5.03 -4.69 11.84
CA ILE A 25 -5.30 -3.36 11.26
C ILE A 25 -5.83 -2.41 12.32
N THR A 26 -6.77 -2.84 13.16
CA THR A 26 -7.31 -1.99 14.23
C THR A 26 -6.20 -1.57 15.20
N GLY A 27 -5.38 -2.51 15.68
CA GLY A 27 -4.28 -2.21 16.59
C GLY A 27 -3.20 -1.31 15.99
N MET A 28 -2.91 -1.49 14.68
CA MET A 28 -2.00 -0.60 13.96
C MET A 28 -2.54 0.84 13.92
N MET A 29 -3.84 1.03 13.73
CA MET A 29 -4.48 2.36 13.74
C MET A 29 -4.48 2.99 15.14
N GLU A 30 -4.72 2.19 16.18
CA GLU A 30 -4.76 2.64 17.58
C GLU A 30 -3.40 3.12 18.11
N CYS A 31 -2.31 2.73 17.45
CA CYS A 31 -0.97 3.26 17.74
C CYS A 31 -0.83 4.76 17.40
N GLY A 32 -1.81 5.35 16.69
CA GLY A 32 -1.89 6.81 16.46
C GLY A 32 -1.07 7.29 15.26
N ALA A 33 -0.81 6.40 14.30
CA ALA A 33 -0.20 6.74 13.01
C ALA A 33 -1.18 7.52 12.13
N GLU A 34 -0.66 8.28 11.18
CA GLU A 34 -1.51 9.02 10.22
C GLU A 34 -1.93 8.15 9.03
N ALA A 35 -1.22 7.03 8.79
CA ALA A 35 -1.54 6.01 7.79
C ALA A 35 -0.92 4.67 8.18
N ILE A 36 -1.34 3.60 7.50
CA ILE A 36 -0.67 2.29 7.58
C ILE A 36 -0.31 1.77 6.19
N THR A 37 0.69 0.90 6.10
CA THR A 37 0.97 0.11 4.91
C THR A 37 1.00 -1.37 5.25
N ILE A 38 0.52 -2.20 4.34
CA ILE A 38 0.34 -3.65 4.56
C ILE A 38 1.13 -4.49 3.57
N GLY A 39 1.48 -5.70 4.01
CA GLY A 39 2.20 -6.69 3.23
C GLY A 39 1.40 -7.33 2.10
N GLU A 40 2.11 -7.93 1.14
CA GLU A 40 1.54 -8.59 -0.05
C GLU A 40 0.59 -9.76 0.24
N THR A 41 0.69 -10.34 1.43
CA THR A 41 -0.17 -11.43 1.89
C THR A 41 -1.47 -10.94 2.55
N THR A 42 -1.62 -9.64 2.77
CA THR A 42 -2.82 -9.04 3.36
C THR A 42 -3.69 -8.46 2.24
N SER A 43 -4.97 -8.84 2.13
CA SER A 43 -5.88 -8.24 1.15
C SER A 43 -6.08 -6.74 1.42
N MET A 44 -5.91 -5.91 0.38
CA MET A 44 -6.14 -4.46 0.47
C MET A 44 -7.60 -4.17 0.77
N ARG A 45 -8.53 -4.85 0.09
CA ARG A 45 -9.97 -4.71 0.31
C ARG A 45 -10.36 -5.00 1.76
N ALA A 46 -9.90 -6.12 2.31
CA ALA A 46 -10.21 -6.49 3.69
C ALA A 46 -9.65 -5.45 4.69
N ALA A 47 -8.41 -4.99 4.49
CA ALA A 47 -7.82 -3.95 5.32
C ALA A 47 -8.59 -2.62 5.25
N LYS A 48 -9.01 -2.20 4.04
CA LYS A 48 -9.84 -1.00 3.85
C LYS A 48 -11.20 -1.14 4.52
N GLU A 49 -11.84 -2.29 4.43
CA GLU A 49 -13.12 -2.55 5.11
C GLU A 49 -12.98 -2.45 6.64
N ILE A 50 -11.95 -3.07 7.22
CA ILE A 50 -11.67 -2.97 8.66
C ILE A 50 -11.41 -1.52 9.06
N ALA A 51 -10.48 -0.84 8.38
CA ALA A 51 -10.13 0.53 8.75
C ALA A 51 -11.30 1.48 8.61
N ASN A 52 -12.16 1.32 7.58
CA ASN A 52 -13.36 2.15 7.43
C ASN A 52 -14.38 1.94 8.55
N ARG A 53 -14.44 0.76 9.19
CA ARG A 53 -15.27 0.55 10.38
C ARG A 53 -14.74 1.32 11.60
N VAL A 54 -13.42 1.47 11.71
CA VAL A 54 -12.76 2.18 12.82
C VAL A 54 -12.76 3.69 12.59
N LYS A 55 -12.27 4.12 11.43
CA LYS A 55 -12.17 5.53 11.01
C LYS A 55 -12.33 5.63 9.49
N PRO A 56 -13.51 6.01 8.99
CA PRO A 56 -13.75 6.22 7.56
C PRO A 56 -12.71 7.15 6.94
N GLY A 57 -12.14 6.74 5.80
CA GLY A 57 -11.13 7.53 5.09
C GLY A 57 -9.73 7.51 5.71
N TYR A 58 -9.46 6.59 6.65
CA TYR A 58 -8.08 6.36 7.11
C TYR A 58 -7.20 5.85 5.95
N PRO A 59 -6.04 6.49 5.67
CA PRO A 59 -5.20 6.10 4.54
C PRO A 59 -4.51 4.76 4.75
N ILE A 60 -4.59 3.89 3.73
CA ILE A 60 -3.88 2.61 3.67
C ILE A 60 -3.07 2.53 2.38
N GLY A 61 -1.84 2.03 2.48
CA GLY A 61 -0.97 1.76 1.35
C GLY A 61 -0.41 0.34 1.28
N GLY A 62 0.39 0.10 0.25
CA GLY A 62 0.80 -1.25 -0.17
C GLY A 62 0.02 -1.69 -1.41
N ASN A 63 -0.12 -2.98 -1.71
CA ASN A 63 0.52 -4.15 -1.13
C ASN A 63 1.16 -5.01 -2.23
N VAL A 64 1.53 -4.41 -3.36
CA VAL A 64 1.97 -5.17 -4.55
C VAL A 64 3.26 -5.93 -4.24
N SER A 65 3.31 -7.22 -4.58
CA SER A 65 4.48 -8.04 -4.21
C SER A 65 5.78 -7.49 -4.75
N ALA A 66 6.72 -7.19 -3.84
CA ALA A 66 8.00 -6.61 -4.20
C ALA A 66 8.86 -7.57 -5.02
N TYR A 67 8.83 -8.87 -4.68
CA TYR A 67 9.65 -9.88 -5.35
C TYR A 67 8.92 -10.58 -6.50
N ASN A 68 7.75 -11.15 -6.25
CA ASN A 68 7.07 -12.01 -7.23
C ASN A 68 6.39 -11.22 -8.37
N VAL A 69 6.05 -9.96 -8.12
CA VAL A 69 5.40 -9.10 -9.12
C VAL A 69 6.38 -8.06 -9.63
N ILE A 70 6.91 -7.20 -8.75
CA ILE A 70 7.72 -6.06 -9.17
C ILE A 70 9.11 -6.50 -9.63
N HIS A 71 9.81 -7.40 -8.94
CA HIS A 71 11.14 -7.83 -9.37
C HIS A 71 11.11 -8.86 -10.51
N ASN A 72 10.34 -9.93 -10.36
CA ASN A 72 10.37 -11.09 -11.26
C ASN A 72 9.23 -11.14 -12.30
N GLY A 73 8.18 -10.34 -12.13
CA GLY A 73 7.03 -10.37 -13.02
C GLY A 73 7.28 -9.63 -14.33
N PRO A 74 6.59 -10.01 -15.43
CA PRO A 74 6.55 -9.17 -16.62
C PRO A 74 5.84 -7.84 -16.32
N VAL A 75 6.11 -6.81 -17.12
CA VAL A 75 5.56 -5.45 -16.97
C VAL A 75 4.03 -5.45 -16.88
N GLU A 76 3.36 -6.30 -17.65
CA GLU A 76 1.92 -6.47 -17.69
C GLU A 76 1.38 -6.96 -16.33
N ARG A 77 2.10 -7.87 -15.67
CA ARG A 77 1.75 -8.34 -14.33
C ARG A 77 1.88 -7.22 -13.30
N ILE A 78 2.90 -6.38 -13.41
CA ILE A 78 3.05 -5.20 -12.54
C ILE A 78 1.85 -4.27 -12.71
N ARG A 79 1.52 -3.95 -13.96
CA ARG A 79 0.38 -3.08 -14.31
C ARG A 79 -0.94 -3.63 -13.77
N ASP A 80 -1.21 -4.92 -13.94
CA ASP A 80 -2.44 -5.55 -13.46
C ASP A 80 -2.56 -5.54 -11.93
N HIS A 81 -1.48 -5.83 -11.22
CA HIS A 81 -1.50 -5.82 -9.76
C HIS A 81 -1.65 -4.40 -9.19
N VAL A 82 -1.06 -3.39 -9.83
CA VAL A 82 -1.29 -1.98 -9.46
C VAL A 82 -2.75 -1.61 -9.66
N ARG A 83 -3.34 -1.95 -10.82
CA ARG A 83 -4.77 -1.71 -11.09
C ARG A 83 -5.67 -2.34 -10.02
N VAL A 84 -5.43 -3.61 -9.70
CA VAL A 84 -6.22 -4.34 -8.69
C VAL A 84 -6.08 -3.69 -7.32
N ALA A 85 -4.87 -3.33 -6.87
CA ALA A 85 -4.70 -2.68 -5.57
C ALA A 85 -5.43 -1.32 -5.49
N ILE A 86 -5.47 -0.55 -6.59
CA ILE A 86 -6.27 0.68 -6.69
C ILE A 86 -7.77 0.38 -6.63
N GLU A 87 -8.25 -0.61 -7.38
CA GLU A 87 -9.66 -1.04 -7.37
C GLU A 87 -10.10 -1.57 -5.99
N GLU A 88 -9.17 -2.14 -5.23
CA GLU A 88 -9.39 -2.58 -3.84
C GLU A 88 -9.34 -1.45 -2.81
N GLY A 89 -9.03 -0.22 -3.24
CA GLY A 89 -9.15 0.99 -2.43
C GLY A 89 -7.85 1.46 -1.77
N ALA A 90 -6.68 1.06 -2.28
CA ALA A 90 -5.41 1.60 -1.81
C ALA A 90 -5.34 3.13 -2.03
N ASP A 91 -5.01 3.88 -0.97
CA ASP A 91 -4.82 5.33 -1.04
C ASP A 91 -3.39 5.71 -1.43
N MET A 92 -2.42 4.85 -1.10
CA MET A 92 -1.00 5.04 -1.39
C MET A 92 -0.39 3.75 -1.95
N LEU A 93 -0.22 3.68 -3.26
CA LEU A 93 0.38 2.51 -3.90
C LEU A 93 1.85 2.41 -3.53
N ALA A 94 2.21 1.26 -2.98
CA ALA A 94 3.57 0.91 -2.63
C ALA A 94 3.76 -0.60 -2.83
N PRO A 95 5.01 -1.07 -2.96
CA PRO A 95 5.25 -2.49 -2.80
C PRO A 95 4.85 -2.93 -1.39
N GLY A 96 4.48 -4.20 -1.22
CA GLY A 96 4.10 -4.78 0.07
C GLY A 96 5.26 -4.92 1.07
N CYS A 97 6.50 -4.63 0.64
CA CYS A 97 7.70 -4.57 1.47
C CYS A 97 8.72 -3.69 0.73
N ASP A 98 9.99 -3.69 1.12
CA ASP A 98 11.01 -3.00 0.35
C ASP A 98 11.24 -3.63 -1.03
N PHE A 99 11.68 -2.81 -1.99
CA PHE A 99 12.10 -3.30 -3.31
C PHE A 99 13.25 -4.29 -3.16
N TRP A 100 13.26 -5.31 -4.02
CA TRP A 100 14.41 -6.18 -4.13
C TRP A 100 15.59 -5.40 -4.74
N LEU A 101 16.81 -5.55 -4.20
CA LEU A 101 17.98 -4.77 -4.64
C LEU A 101 18.29 -4.87 -6.13
N LYS A 102 17.95 -6.00 -6.76
CA LYS A 102 18.15 -6.24 -8.20
C LYS A 102 16.93 -5.92 -9.05
N THR A 103 15.93 -5.22 -8.52
CA THR A 103 14.74 -4.83 -9.28
C THR A 103 15.14 -4.00 -10.49
N PRO A 104 14.80 -4.43 -11.72
CA PRO A 104 15.08 -3.64 -12.92
C PRO A 104 14.43 -2.26 -12.83
N THR A 105 15.16 -1.21 -13.23
CA THR A 105 14.61 0.15 -13.21
C THR A 105 13.35 0.29 -14.07
N GLU A 106 13.27 -0.46 -15.17
CA GLU A 106 12.09 -0.48 -16.04
C GLU A 106 10.85 -1.04 -15.35
N HIS A 107 11.01 -1.97 -14.39
CA HIS A 107 9.89 -2.48 -13.58
C HIS A 107 9.39 -1.43 -12.59
N VAL A 108 10.30 -0.66 -11.99
CA VAL A 108 9.92 0.48 -11.12
C VAL A 108 9.19 1.55 -11.93
N LYS A 109 9.65 1.83 -13.16
CA LYS A 109 8.96 2.75 -14.08
C LYS A 109 7.59 2.23 -14.46
N ALA A 110 7.46 0.95 -14.83
CA ALA A 110 6.19 0.31 -15.13
C ALA A 110 5.20 0.40 -13.97
N PHE A 111 5.67 0.18 -12.73
CA PHE A 111 4.85 0.37 -11.53
C PHE A 111 4.33 1.80 -11.42
N VAL A 112 5.23 2.79 -11.53
CA VAL A 112 4.87 4.22 -11.45
C VAL A 112 3.92 4.64 -12.57
N ASP A 113 4.15 4.18 -13.79
CA ASP A 113 3.32 4.53 -14.94
C ASP A 113 1.92 3.89 -14.84
N ALA A 114 1.82 2.67 -14.32
CA ALA A 114 0.53 2.07 -13.98
C ALA A 114 -0.22 2.86 -12.89
N VAL A 115 0.49 3.37 -11.87
CA VAL A 115 -0.12 4.23 -10.84
C VAL A 115 -0.65 5.53 -11.45
N LYS A 116 0.06 6.13 -12.41
CA LYS A 116 -0.43 7.33 -13.13
C LYS A 116 -1.62 7.02 -14.03
N GLU A 117 -1.64 5.85 -14.66
CA GLU A 117 -2.69 5.44 -15.57
C GLU A 117 -4.02 5.20 -14.84
N PHE A 118 -3.98 4.48 -13.72
CA PHE A 118 -5.20 4.07 -13.01
C PHE A 118 -5.52 4.90 -11.77
N GLY A 119 -4.51 5.55 -11.19
CA GLY A 119 -4.66 6.34 -9.98
C GLY A 119 -5.37 7.67 -10.25
N LYS A 120 -6.05 8.18 -9.23
CA LYS A 120 -6.64 9.52 -9.26
C LYS A 120 -5.76 10.43 -8.44
N SER A 121 -5.18 11.44 -9.08
CA SER A 121 -4.48 12.50 -8.37
C SER A 121 -5.47 13.30 -7.52
N PRO A 122 -5.22 13.49 -6.22
CA PRO A 122 -6.04 14.40 -5.41
C PRO A 122 -5.92 15.86 -5.89
N TYR A 123 -4.98 16.14 -6.80
CA TYR A 123 -4.77 17.45 -7.41
C TYR A 123 -5.38 17.59 -8.81
N GLY A 124 -6.15 16.61 -9.29
CA GLY A 124 -6.86 16.68 -10.59
C GLY A 124 -5.95 16.79 -11.81
N ARG A 125 -4.70 16.31 -11.71
CA ARG A 125 -3.69 16.28 -12.78
C ARG A 125 -3.39 14.85 -13.19
#